data_AF-A0A9X2CGX0-F1
#
_entry.id   AF-A0A9X2CGX0-F1
#
_cell.length_a   1.000
_cell.length_b   1.000
_cell.length_c   1.000
_cell.angle_alpha   90.00
_cell.angle_beta   90.00
_cell.angle_gamma   90.00
#
_symmetry.space_group_name_H-M   'P 1'
#
loop_
_entity.id
_entity.type
_entity.pdbx_description
1 polymer ?
#
loop_
_entity_poly.entity_id
_entity_poly.type
_entity_poly.pdbx_seq_one_letter_code
_entity_poly.pdbx_strand_id
1 'polypeptide(L)' 'MELLPNCYTDLCVNGKWFHYDHGESSVFMLNGSKPLTFELESLPTTEDELEQHLSHISSKLL' A
#
# COMPACT_ATOMS: atom_id res chain seq x y z
N MET A 1 0.26 4.27 -12.96
CA MET A 1 1.25 3.39 -13.66
C MET A 1 0.80 1.93 -13.52
N GLU A 2 1.10 1.02 -14.45
CA GLU A 2 0.81 -0.42 -14.25
C GLU A 2 1.78 -1.05 -13.23
N LEU A 3 1.28 -1.96 -12.39
CA LEU A 3 2.07 -2.70 -11.41
C LEU A 3 2.57 -4.01 -12.01
N LEU A 4 3.88 -4.09 -12.28
CA LEU A 4 4.51 -5.26 -12.89
C LEU A 4 4.80 -6.37 -11.86
N PRO A 5 4.75 -7.65 -12.23
CA PRO A 5 5.09 -8.74 -11.32
C PRO A 5 6.57 -8.70 -10.89
N ASN A 6 6.86 -9.21 -9.68
CA ASN A 6 8.20 -9.18 -9.06
C ASN A 6 8.79 -7.76 -8.86
N CYS A 7 7.92 -6.75 -8.75
CA CYS A 7 8.27 -5.39 -8.38
C CYS A 7 7.56 -5.03 -7.07
N TYR A 8 7.93 -3.88 -6.51
CA TYR A 8 7.26 -3.28 -5.37
C TYR A 8 7.04 -1.80 -5.63
N THR A 9 6.10 -1.20 -4.90
CA THR A 9 5.82 0.23 -4.93
C THR A 9 5.77 0.78 -3.51
N ASP A 10 6.57 1.81 -3.27
CA ASP A 10 6.49 2.63 -2.06
C ASP A 10 5.68 3.89 -2.34
N LEU A 11 4.62 4.14 -1.56
CA LEU A 11 3.75 5.31 -1.71
C LEU A 11 3.60 6.06 -0.39
N CYS A 12 3.63 7.39 -0.47
CA CYS A 12 3.29 8.28 0.63
C CYS A 12 1.85 8.76 0.48
N VAL A 13 0.95 8.31 1.36
CA VAL A 13 -0.47 8.64 1.32
C VAL A 13 -0.90 9.25 2.66
N ASN A 14 -1.40 10.49 2.62
CA ASN A 14 -1.73 11.30 3.80
C ASN A 14 -0.58 11.39 4.82
N GLY A 15 0.66 11.54 4.33
CA GLY A 15 1.85 11.63 5.17
C GLY A 15 2.32 10.31 5.79
N LYS A 16 1.71 9.18 5.43
CA LYS A 16 2.10 7.84 5.88
C LYS A 16 2.73 7.07 4.71
N TRP A 17 3.88 6.44 4.93
CA TRP A 17 4.56 5.65 3.92
C TRP A 17 4.13 4.19 3.97
N PHE A 18 3.80 3.63 2.81
CA PHE A 18 3.40 2.24 2.63
C PHE A 18 4.31 1.58 1.61
N HIS A 19 4.58 0.30 1.82
CA HIS A 19 5.29 -0.58 0.91
C HIS A 19 4.38 -1.71 0.47
N TYR A 20 4.25 -1.87 -0.84
CA TYR A 20 3.43 -2.90 -1.46
C TYR A 20 4.27 -3.78 -2.39
N ASP A 21 4.36 -5.06 -2.08
CA ASP A 21 4.89 -6.09 -2.98
C ASP A 21 3.83 -6.48 -4.00
N HIS A 22 4.12 -6.35 -5.29
CA HIS A 22 3.11 -6.52 -6.33
C HIS A 22 2.60 -7.96 -6.40
N GLY A 23 1.28 -8.11 -6.40
CA GLY A 23 0.60 -9.40 -6.48
C GLY A 23 0.26 -10.02 -5.12
N GLU A 24 0.73 -9.43 -4.03
CA GLU A 24 0.32 -9.80 -2.68
C GLU A 24 -0.99 -9.09 -2.28
N SER A 25 -1.76 -9.67 -1.35
CA SER A 25 -2.93 -8.97 -0.77
C SER A 25 -2.55 -8.07 0.40
N SER A 26 -1.34 -8.25 0.94
CA SER A 26 -0.87 -7.50 2.10
C SER A 26 -0.05 -6.27 1.71
N VAL A 27 -0.16 -5.21 2.51
CA VAL A 27 0.65 -3.99 2.43
C VAL A 27 1.16 -3.65 3.83
N PHE A 28 2.37 -3.10 3.96
CA PHE A 28 2.88 -2.70 5.27
C PHE A 28 3.31 -1.23 5.32
N MET A 29 3.11 -0.62 6.49
CA MET A 29 3.47 0.76 6.75
C MET A 29 4.90 0.88 7.27
N LEU A 30 5.66 1.78 6.65
CA LEU A 30 7.01 2.15 7.04
C LEU A 30 6.94 3.30 8.07
N ASN A 31 7.02 2.96 9.36
CA ASN A 31 6.90 3.93 10.46
C ASN A 31 8.11 3.95 11.42
N GLY A 32 9.23 3.37 11.03
CA GLY A 32 10.44 3.29 11.87
C GLY A 32 10.33 2.40 13.11
N SER A 33 9.26 1.63 13.24
CA SER A 33 9.03 0.67 14.31
C SER A 33 8.67 -0.71 13.75
N LYS A 34 8.03 -1.58 14.54
CA LYS A 34 7.48 -2.83 14.00
C LYS A 34 6.42 -2.48 12.94
N PRO A 35 6.57 -2.95 11.67
CA PRO A 35 5.65 -2.59 10.60
C PRO A 35 4.21 -2.99 10.95
N LEU A 36 3.26 -2.09 10.67
CA LEU A 36 1.84 -2.40 10.67
C LEU A 36 1.47 -2.95 9.30
N THR A 37 0.86 -4.13 9.25
CA THR A 37 0.41 -4.78 8.02
C THR A 37 -1.10 -4.64 7.89
N PHE A 38 -1.57 -4.41 6.67
CA PHE A 38 -2.97 -4.27 6.29
C PHE A 38 -3.26 -5.18 5.11
N GLU A 39 -4.49 -5.67 5.00
CA GLU A 39 -4.97 -6.41 3.83
C GLU A 39 -5.71 -5.46 2.89
N LEU A 40 -5.44 -5.58 1.60
CA LEU A 40 -6.15 -4.91 0.52
C LEU A 40 -7.44 -5.68 0.21
N GLU A 41 -8.51 -4.95 -0.11
CA GLU A 41 -9.81 -5.55 -0.47
C GLU A 41 -9.76 -6.29 -1.82
N SER A 42 -8.82 -5.90 -2.68
CA SER A 42 -8.53 -6.52 -3.98
C SER A 42 -7.08 -6.26 -4.37
N LEU A 43 -6.55 -7.04 -5.31
CA LEU A 43 -5.21 -6.83 -5.86
C LEU A 43 -5.21 -5.63 -6.82
N PRO A 44 -4.49 -4.54 -6.52
CA PRO A 44 -4.35 -3.45 -7.46
C PRO A 44 -3.49 -3.89 -8.65
N THR A 45 -3.89 -3.43 -9.83
CA THR A 45 -3.15 -3.62 -11.09
C THR A 45 -2.48 -2.34 -11.54
N THR A 46 -2.87 -1.21 -10.95
CA THR A 46 -2.27 0.11 -11.18
C THR A 46 -1.91 0.82 -9.88
N GLU A 47 -0.98 1.76 -9.97
CA GLU A 47 -0.58 2.64 -8.87
C GLU A 47 -1.75 3.49 -8.37
N ASP A 48 -2.64 3.95 -9.26
CA ASP A 48 -3.84 4.74 -8.90
C ASP A 48 -4.82 3.90 -8.06
N GLU A 49 -5.03 2.63 -8.43
CA GLU A 49 -5.84 1.69 -7.63
C GLU A 49 -5.20 1.46 -6.26
N LEU A 50 -3.88 1.25 -6.22
CA LEU A 50 -3.15 1.11 -4.97
C LEU A 50 -3.31 2.36 -4.09
N GLU A 51 -3.13 3.56 -4.63
CA GLU A 51 -3.32 4.82 -3.89
C GLU A 51 -4.75 4.96 -3.32
N GLN A 52 -5.77 4.51 -4.05
CA GLN A 52 -7.16 4.50 -3.55
C GLN A 52 -7.33 3.57 -2.34
N HIS A 53 -6.81 2.34 -2.41
CA HIS A 53 -6.83 1.41 -1.27
C HIS A 53 -6.10 2.00 -0.06
N LEU A 54 -4.90 2.54 -0.27
CA LEU A 54 -4.09 3.12 0.80
C LEU A 54 -4.69 4.39 1.39
N SER A 55 -5.39 5.20 0.59
CA SER A 55 -6.12 6.37 1.08
C SER A 55 -7.22 5.95 2.06
N HIS A 56 -7.97 4.88 1.74
CA HIS A 56 -8.98 4.33 2.62
C HIS A 56 -8.39 3.83 3.93
N ILE A 57 -7.30 3.05 3.88
CA ILE A 57 -6.59 2.55 5.06
C ILE A 57 -6.04 3.72 5.89
N SER A 58 -5.34 4.65 5.26
CA SER A 58 -4.67 5.76 5.92
C SER A 58 -5.67 6.69 6.63
N SER A 59 -6.86 6.88 6.08
CA SER A 59 -7.94 7.68 6.71
C SER A 59 -8.45 7.10 8.03
N LYS A 60 -8.32 5.79 8.24
CA LYS A 60 -8.75 5.09 9.46
C LYS A 60 -7.67 5.05 10.54
N LEU A 61 -6.43 5.38 10.18
CA LEU A 61 -5.30 5.44 11.08
C LEU A 61 -5.21 6.86 11.64
N LEU A 62 -5.66 7.01 12.89
CA LEU A 62 -5.59 8.26 13.67
C LEU A 62 -4.16 8.81 13.76
#